data_AF-A0A0C5H1B3-F1
#
_entry.id   AF-A0A0C5H1B3-F1
#
_cell.length_a   1.000
_cell.length_b   1.000
_cell.length_c   1.000
_cell.angle_alpha   90.00
_cell.angle_beta   90.00
_cell.angle_gamma   90.00
#
_symmetry.space_group_name_H-M   'P 1'
#
loop_
_entity.id
_entity.type
_entity.pdbx_description
1 polymer ?
#
loop_
_entity_poly.entity_id
_entity_poly.type
_entity_poly.pdbx_seq_one_letter_code
_entity_poly.pdbx_strand_id
1 'polypeptide(L)'
;MSNSNYGFLALALRQRLIKRWSLMHSVQPESVLEHSATVTLLALLAGHVANQKGNKVDLAKMLSHAALHDVAEVLCQDVVTPVKKANDTLAREFERLEKAAEEQLIHTLPLELQGAVAEAFAPGGYEQQLVKACDTYAAYIKCKLEVAAGNALEFQDALDKMIGVVSQLKSDFPEIEAIDQWFGAGLNLSVDKLLSCSDDEGCYIKFVTDQRPGEPDILAGNEQSDLILTDLEGKELKRIKPTAPWTHETLSMLTISSEWARMGVEAYLGKQWVGSTEV
;
A
#
# COMPACT_ATOMS: atom_id res chain seq x y z
N MET A 1 -19.67 -10.59 46.15
CA MET A 1 -19.80 -10.53 44.68
C MET A 1 -18.98 -9.34 44.20
N SER A 2 -17.70 -9.53 43.90
CA SER A 2 -16.86 -8.44 43.41
C SER A 2 -17.24 -8.16 41.96
N ASN A 3 -17.67 -6.93 41.67
CA ASN A 3 -18.05 -6.47 40.33
C ASN A 3 -17.03 -6.95 39.29
N SER A 4 -17.38 -8.01 38.56
CA SER A 4 -16.51 -8.71 37.61
C SER A 4 -16.63 -8.07 36.23
N ASN A 5 -16.51 -6.75 36.14
CA ASN A 5 -16.60 -6.05 34.88
C ASN A 5 -15.25 -5.42 34.54
N TYR A 6 -14.56 -6.03 33.57
CA TYR A 6 -13.29 -5.55 33.06
C TYR A 6 -13.53 -4.43 32.04
N GLY A 7 -12.90 -3.28 32.24
CA GLY A 7 -13.17 -2.07 31.47
C GLY A 7 -12.39 -1.96 30.16
N PHE A 8 -11.32 -2.75 29.98
CA PHE A 8 -10.34 -2.53 28.92
C PHE A 8 -10.96 -2.46 27.53
N LEU A 9 -11.76 -3.47 27.14
CA LEU A 9 -12.35 -3.51 25.82
C LEU A 9 -13.32 -2.33 25.59
N ALA A 10 -14.09 -1.96 26.62
CA ALA A 10 -15.00 -0.82 26.55
C ALA A 10 -14.25 0.50 26.40
N LEU A 11 -13.08 0.65 27.03
CA LEU A 11 -12.21 1.82 26.88
C LEU A 11 -11.51 1.82 25.53
N ALA A 12 -10.83 0.73 25.14
CA ALA A 12 -10.10 0.62 23.89
C ALA A 12 -10.97 0.88 22.66
N LEU A 13 -12.22 0.41 22.66
CA LEU A 13 -13.17 0.67 21.57
C LEU A 13 -13.65 2.13 21.49
N ARG A 14 -13.31 3.00 22.46
CA ARG A 14 -13.58 4.44 22.38
C ARG A 14 -12.56 5.19 21.52
N GLN A 15 -11.49 4.56 21.04
CA GLN A 15 -10.59 5.13 20.03
C GLN A 15 -11.37 5.68 18.81
N ARG A 16 -12.50 5.05 18.45
CA ARG A 16 -13.40 5.52 17.37
C ARG A 16 -13.99 6.92 17.59
N LEU A 17 -13.97 7.41 18.84
CA LEU A 17 -14.53 8.71 19.23
C LEU A 17 -13.49 9.83 19.21
N ILE A 18 -12.21 9.49 19.10
CA ILE A 18 -11.10 10.44 19.17
C ILE A 18 -10.71 10.78 17.74
N LYS A 19 -10.95 12.03 17.35
CA LYS A 19 -10.60 12.53 16.03
C LYS A 19 -9.13 12.96 16.00
N ARG A 20 -8.39 12.44 15.02
CA ARG A 20 -7.04 12.89 14.66
C ARG A 20 -7.10 14.11 13.75
N TRP A 21 -5.98 14.83 13.65
CA TRP A 21 -5.89 16.06 12.86
C TRP A 21 -6.93 17.10 13.30
N SER A 22 -7.15 17.21 14.62
CA SER A 22 -8.21 18.03 15.21
C SER A 22 -8.11 19.53 14.89
N LEU A 23 -6.92 20.00 14.50
CA LEU A 23 -6.67 21.39 14.09
C LEU A 23 -6.89 21.65 12.59
N MET A 24 -7.18 20.62 11.79
CA MET A 24 -7.31 20.71 10.34
C MET A 24 -8.72 20.38 9.89
N HIS A 25 -9.18 21.02 8.82
CA HIS A 25 -10.42 20.63 8.15
C HIS A 25 -10.14 19.41 7.27
N SER A 26 -10.43 18.20 7.74
CA SER A 26 -10.28 16.97 6.96
C SER A 26 -11.51 16.69 6.10
N VAL A 27 -11.31 16.45 4.81
CA VAL A 27 -12.38 15.98 3.89
C VAL A 27 -12.82 14.58 4.31
N GLN A 28 -11.88 13.74 4.73
CA GLN A 28 -12.17 12.42 5.31
C GLN A 28 -11.74 12.42 6.77
N PRO A 29 -12.66 12.51 7.75
CA PRO A 29 -12.27 12.42 9.16
C PRO A 29 -11.53 11.10 9.45
N GLU A 30 -10.51 11.17 10.29
CA GLU A 30 -9.75 9.98 10.75
C GLU A 30 -9.86 9.91 12.28
N SER A 31 -10.26 8.76 12.79
CA SER A 31 -10.23 8.44 14.21
C SER A 31 -8.94 7.70 14.59
N VAL A 32 -8.61 7.68 15.88
CA VAL A 32 -7.48 6.88 16.40
C VAL A 32 -7.63 5.38 16.07
N LEU A 33 -8.88 4.88 16.01
CA LEU A 33 -9.12 3.48 15.65
C LEU A 33 -8.81 3.20 14.18
N GLU A 34 -9.20 4.09 13.26
CA GLU A 34 -8.90 3.97 11.82
C GLU A 34 -7.41 4.11 11.54
N HIS A 35 -6.74 5.03 12.24
CA HIS A 35 -5.29 5.16 12.21
C HIS A 35 -4.60 3.89 12.68
N SER A 36 -4.96 3.37 13.86
CA SER A 36 -4.38 2.14 14.41
C SER A 36 -4.58 0.93 13.47
N ALA A 37 -5.73 0.84 12.79
CA ALA A 37 -5.96 -0.18 11.78
C ALA A 37 -5.03 -0.01 10.56
N THR A 38 -4.83 1.23 10.10
CA THR A 38 -3.90 1.55 9.00
C THR A 38 -2.47 1.20 9.36
N VAL A 39 -2.00 1.60 10.54
CA VAL A 39 -0.66 1.27 11.06
C VAL A 39 -0.49 -0.25 11.19
N THR A 40 -1.52 -0.97 11.64
CA THR A 40 -1.48 -2.44 11.74
C THR A 40 -1.35 -3.12 10.37
N LEU A 41 -2.07 -2.62 9.35
CA LEU A 41 -1.93 -3.13 7.97
C LEU A 41 -0.53 -2.88 7.41
N LEU A 42 0.02 -1.68 7.62
CA LEU A 42 1.39 -1.37 7.22
C LEU A 42 2.42 -2.23 7.98
N ALA A 43 2.24 -2.40 9.29
CA ALA A 43 3.10 -3.22 10.14
C ALA A 43 3.10 -4.69 9.71
N LEU A 44 1.96 -5.23 9.29
CA LEU A 44 1.86 -6.58 8.74
C LEU A 44 2.74 -6.74 7.50
N LEU A 45 2.57 -5.84 6.51
CA LEU A 45 3.35 -5.86 5.28
C LEU A 45 4.84 -5.66 5.58
N ALA A 46 5.18 -4.66 6.39
CA ALA A 46 6.55 -4.32 6.73
C ALA A 46 7.25 -5.46 7.46
N GLY A 47 6.58 -6.11 8.42
CA GLY A 47 7.13 -7.26 9.14
C GLY A 47 7.40 -8.46 8.23
N HIS A 48 6.54 -8.71 7.23
CA HIS A 48 6.81 -9.73 6.22
C HIS A 48 8.01 -9.38 5.33
N VAL A 49 8.11 -8.13 4.88
CA VAL A 49 9.27 -7.66 4.09
C VAL A 49 10.55 -7.76 4.92
N ALA A 50 10.52 -7.39 6.20
CA ALA A 50 11.67 -7.51 7.10
C ALA A 50 12.16 -8.96 7.17
N ASN A 51 11.24 -9.90 7.42
CA ASN A 51 11.57 -11.33 7.50
C ASN A 51 12.11 -11.89 6.17
N GLN A 52 11.57 -11.46 5.02
CA GLN A 52 12.10 -11.83 3.70
C GLN A 52 13.53 -11.30 3.46
N LYS A 53 13.87 -10.14 4.04
CA LYS A 53 15.20 -9.52 3.98
C LYS A 53 16.18 -10.08 5.02
N GLY A 54 15.78 -11.09 5.79
CA GLY A 54 16.64 -11.77 6.76
C GLY A 54 16.64 -11.15 8.17
N ASN A 55 15.84 -10.11 8.42
CA ASN A 55 15.52 -9.70 9.79
C ASN A 55 14.71 -10.82 10.47
N LYS A 56 14.72 -10.85 11.80
CA LYS A 56 13.92 -11.80 12.59
C LYS A 56 12.94 -11.02 13.45
N VAL A 57 11.82 -10.65 12.85
CA VAL A 57 10.74 -9.91 13.49
C VAL A 57 9.67 -10.88 13.98
N ASP A 58 9.28 -10.74 15.25
CA ASP A 58 8.09 -11.40 15.77
C ASP A 58 6.84 -10.63 15.32
N LEU A 59 6.13 -11.19 14.34
CA LEU A 59 4.91 -10.59 13.80
C LEU A 59 3.80 -10.48 14.85
N ALA A 60 3.64 -11.44 15.76
CA ALA A 60 2.58 -11.41 16.76
C ALA A 60 2.80 -10.24 17.73
N LYS A 61 4.05 -10.06 18.16
CA LYS A 61 4.47 -8.94 19.00
C LYS A 61 4.31 -7.59 18.29
N MET A 62 4.81 -7.50 17.06
CA MET A 62 4.76 -6.27 16.26
C MET A 62 3.31 -5.83 15.98
N LEU A 63 2.43 -6.77 15.59
CA LEU A 63 1.02 -6.46 15.30
C LEU A 63 0.23 -6.10 16.56
N SER A 64 0.55 -6.74 17.69
CA SER A 64 -0.05 -6.39 18.99
C SER A 64 0.28 -4.95 19.38
N HIS A 65 1.54 -4.53 19.16
CA HIS A 65 1.95 -3.15 19.39
C HIS A 65 1.28 -2.18 18.41
N ALA A 66 1.29 -2.48 17.11
CA ALA A 66 0.64 -1.63 16.11
C ALA A 66 -0.85 -1.38 16.41
N ALA A 67 -1.56 -2.41 16.86
CA ALA A 67 -2.99 -2.31 17.18
C ALA A 67 -3.29 -1.52 18.46
N LEU A 68 -2.30 -1.35 19.35
CA LEU A 68 -2.47 -0.75 20.68
C LEU A 68 -1.62 0.51 20.92
N HIS A 69 -0.75 0.91 19.99
CA HIS A 69 0.22 1.98 20.21
C HIS A 69 -0.40 3.32 20.65
N ASP A 70 -1.58 3.67 20.13
CA ASP A 70 -2.30 4.91 20.46
C ASP A 70 -3.53 4.67 21.37
N VAL A 71 -3.74 3.46 21.91
CA VAL A 71 -4.94 3.17 22.72
C VAL A 71 -5.00 4.00 24.00
N ALA A 72 -3.86 4.45 24.54
CA ALA A 72 -3.77 5.32 25.72
C ALA A 72 -4.50 6.66 25.50
N GLU A 73 -4.68 7.10 24.25
CA GLU A 73 -5.37 8.34 23.89
C GLU A 73 -6.84 8.35 24.33
N VAL A 74 -7.45 7.19 24.60
CA VAL A 74 -8.81 7.13 25.18
C VAL A 74 -8.91 7.77 26.56
N LEU A 75 -7.78 7.95 27.25
CA LEU A 75 -7.70 8.62 28.55
C LEU A 75 -7.04 10.01 28.44
N CYS A 76 -6.07 10.21 27.55
CA CYS A 76 -5.31 11.47 27.44
C CYS A 76 -5.68 12.37 26.25
N GLN A 77 -6.56 11.92 25.34
CA GLN A 77 -6.88 12.53 24.03
C GLN A 77 -5.71 12.53 23.04
N ASP A 78 -6.02 12.64 21.74
CA ASP A 78 -5.02 12.91 20.71
C ASP A 78 -4.58 14.38 20.78
N VAL A 79 -3.33 14.58 21.20
CA VAL A 79 -2.71 15.90 21.26
C VAL A 79 -1.67 16.01 20.15
N VAL A 80 -1.82 17.02 19.29
CA VAL A 80 -0.93 17.19 18.13
C VAL A 80 0.55 17.30 18.55
N THR A 81 1.44 16.68 17.76
CA THR A 81 2.88 16.61 18.07
C THR A 81 3.55 17.95 18.37
N PRO A 82 3.23 19.08 17.67
CA PRO A 82 3.81 20.38 18.00
C PRO A 82 3.49 20.86 19.43
N VAL A 83 2.33 20.49 19.98
CA VAL A 83 1.96 20.79 21.36
C VAL A 83 2.69 19.87 22.32
N LYS A 84 2.70 18.55 22.05
CA LYS A 84 3.43 17.55 22.87
C LYS A 84 4.92 17.91 23.00
N LYS A 85 5.54 18.44 21.93
CA LYS A 85 6.97 18.73 21.84
C LYS A 85 7.32 20.23 21.88
N ALA A 86 6.45 21.08 22.40
CA ALA A 86 6.69 22.52 22.44
C ALA A 86 7.91 22.92 23.29
N ASN A 87 8.30 22.10 24.28
CA ASN A 87 9.57 22.19 25.01
C ASN A 87 9.87 20.85 25.72
N ASP A 88 11.10 20.69 26.21
CA ASP A 88 11.56 19.46 26.89
C ASP A 88 10.76 19.12 28.15
N THR A 89 10.24 20.12 28.87
CA THR A 89 9.40 19.87 30.05
C THR A 89 8.08 19.27 29.63
N LEU A 90 7.39 19.87 28.67
CA LEU A 90 6.12 19.34 28.15
C LEU A 90 6.30 17.95 27.54
N ALA A 91 7.36 17.72 26.76
CA ALA A 91 7.62 16.41 26.18
C ALA A 91 7.70 15.32 27.27
N ARG A 92 8.46 15.56 28.34
CA ARG A 92 8.57 14.62 29.48
C ARG A 92 7.26 14.44 30.24
N GLU A 93 6.48 15.50 30.44
CA GLU A 93 5.21 15.38 31.16
C GLU A 93 4.13 14.67 30.33
N PHE A 94 4.12 14.84 29.00
CA PHE A 94 3.25 14.06 28.11
C PHE A 94 3.64 12.58 28.08
N GLU A 95 4.93 12.24 28.01
CA GLU A 95 5.39 10.85 28.12
C GLU A 95 4.97 10.21 29.46
N ARG A 96 5.04 10.97 30.56
CA ARG A 96 4.55 10.49 31.88
C ARG A 96 3.03 10.30 31.90
N LEU A 97 2.28 11.21 31.28
CA LEU A 97 0.83 11.12 31.18
C LEU A 97 0.40 9.90 30.37
N GLU A 98 1.03 9.67 29.20
CA GLU A 98 0.76 8.51 28.34
C GLU A 98 1.07 7.21 29.09
N LYS A 99 2.22 7.11 29.76
CA LYS A 99 2.57 5.95 30.57
C LYS A 99 1.58 5.69 31.72
N ALA A 100 1.13 6.75 32.40
CA ALA A 100 0.11 6.62 33.45
C ALA A 100 -1.24 6.14 32.88
N ALA A 101 -1.61 6.57 31.67
CA ALA A 101 -2.80 6.10 30.97
C ALA A 101 -2.69 4.62 30.56
N GLU A 102 -1.54 4.19 30.05
CA GLU A 102 -1.25 2.77 29.76
C GLU A 102 -1.40 1.90 31.01
N GLU A 103 -0.78 2.30 32.14
CA GLU A 103 -0.89 1.60 33.42
C GLU A 103 -2.35 1.52 33.90
N GLN A 104 -3.11 2.62 33.78
CA GLN A 104 -4.54 2.61 34.09
C GLN A 104 -5.33 1.64 33.22
N LEU A 105 -5.08 1.60 31.90
CA LEU A 105 -5.73 0.65 31.00
C LEU A 105 -5.40 -0.80 31.38
N ILE A 106 -4.13 -1.10 31.68
CA ILE A 106 -3.70 -2.44 32.12
C ILE A 106 -4.48 -2.87 33.36
N HIS A 107 -4.65 -1.98 34.35
CA HIS A 107 -5.39 -2.31 35.56
C HIS A 107 -6.89 -2.55 35.36
N THR A 108 -7.43 -2.27 34.17
CA THR A 108 -8.82 -2.64 33.82
C THR A 108 -8.96 -4.03 33.21
N LEU A 109 -7.86 -4.76 33.00
CA LEU A 109 -7.81 -6.14 32.51
C LEU A 109 -7.84 -7.18 33.65
N PRO A 110 -8.28 -8.41 33.35
CA PRO A 110 -7.97 -9.59 34.17
C PRO A 110 -6.45 -9.75 34.34
N LEU A 111 -6.01 -10.23 35.51
CA LEU A 111 -4.59 -10.37 35.85
C LEU A 111 -3.83 -11.22 34.80
N GLU A 112 -4.50 -12.22 34.23
CA GLU A 112 -3.97 -13.15 33.23
C GLU A 112 -3.65 -12.47 31.88
N LEU A 113 -4.28 -11.33 31.58
CA LEU A 113 -4.08 -10.60 30.33
C LEU A 113 -3.19 -9.36 30.48
N GLN A 114 -2.93 -8.92 31.71
CA GLN A 114 -2.14 -7.70 31.97
C GLN A 114 -0.72 -7.79 31.39
N GLY A 115 -0.06 -8.96 31.51
CA GLY A 115 1.29 -9.14 30.98
C GLY A 115 1.35 -9.02 29.45
N ALA A 116 0.41 -9.62 28.74
CA ALA A 116 0.38 -9.59 27.27
C ALA A 116 0.11 -8.17 26.73
N VAL A 117 -0.82 -7.43 27.34
CA VAL A 117 -1.10 -6.05 26.93
C VAL A 117 0.03 -5.10 27.33
N ALA A 118 0.66 -5.29 28.49
CA ALA A 118 1.83 -4.50 28.89
C ALA A 118 3.00 -4.67 27.92
N GLU A 119 3.28 -5.89 27.44
CA GLU A 119 4.30 -6.11 26.42
C GLU A 119 3.94 -5.40 25.10
N ALA A 120 2.65 -5.34 24.74
CA ALA A 120 2.21 -4.66 23.54
C ALA A 120 2.42 -3.14 23.59
N PHE A 121 2.48 -2.50 24.77
CA PHE A 121 2.80 -1.06 24.85
C PHE A 121 4.27 -0.75 24.62
N ALA A 122 5.16 -1.65 25.05
CA ALA A 122 6.60 -1.44 24.93
C ALA A 122 7.31 -2.73 24.49
N PRO A 123 7.10 -3.19 23.24
CA PRO A 123 7.72 -4.42 22.77
C PRO A 123 9.25 -4.32 22.69
N GLY A 124 9.80 -3.11 22.55
CA GLY A 124 11.22 -2.88 22.33
C GLY A 124 11.69 -3.38 20.96
N GLY A 125 13.01 -3.40 20.79
CA GLY A 125 13.64 -4.01 19.62
C GLY A 125 13.35 -3.30 18.30
N TYR A 126 13.52 -4.07 17.22
CA TYR A 126 13.30 -3.58 15.87
C TYR A 126 11.81 -3.50 15.53
N GLU A 127 10.99 -4.36 16.15
CA GLU A 127 9.53 -4.34 16.04
C GLU A 127 8.94 -2.98 16.42
N GLN A 128 9.35 -2.42 17.56
CA GLN A 128 8.89 -1.09 17.98
C GLN A 128 9.32 0.00 17.00
N GLN A 129 10.57 -0.07 16.51
CA GLN A 129 11.11 0.92 15.58
C GLN A 129 10.38 0.88 14.24
N LEU A 130 10.10 -0.32 13.72
CA LEU A 130 9.42 -0.51 12.45
C LEU A 130 7.93 -0.14 12.54
N VAL A 131 7.25 -0.38 13.67
CA VAL A 131 5.88 0.14 13.89
C VAL A 131 5.86 1.67 13.91
N LYS A 132 6.84 2.31 14.56
CA LYS A 132 6.97 3.77 14.54
C LYS A 132 7.22 4.32 13.12
N ALA A 133 7.97 3.57 12.30
CA ALA A 133 8.11 3.90 10.89
C ALA A 133 6.78 3.76 10.13
N CYS A 134 6.01 2.70 10.39
CA CYS A 134 4.67 2.52 9.83
C CYS A 134 3.70 3.64 10.25
N ASP A 135 3.72 4.06 11.52
CA ASP A 135 2.93 5.19 12.03
C ASP A 135 3.26 6.50 11.31
N THR A 136 4.56 6.78 11.14
CA THR A 136 5.02 7.95 10.38
C THR A 136 4.58 7.88 8.91
N TYR A 137 4.67 6.71 8.29
CA TYR A 137 4.22 6.51 6.91
C TYR A 137 2.69 6.63 6.78
N ALA A 138 1.90 6.16 7.77
CA ALA A 138 0.45 6.34 7.80
C ALA A 138 0.05 7.82 7.80
N ALA A 139 0.76 8.66 8.57
CA ALA A 139 0.55 10.12 8.54
C ALA A 139 0.84 10.72 7.16
N TYR A 140 1.85 10.23 6.44
CA TYR A 140 2.13 10.64 5.06
C TYR A 140 1.01 10.22 4.10
N ILE A 141 0.52 8.97 4.20
CA ILE A 141 -0.62 8.50 3.42
C ILE A 141 -1.84 9.41 3.65
N LYS A 142 -2.12 9.76 4.90
CA LYS A 142 -3.22 10.65 5.26
C LYS A 142 -3.11 12.01 4.57
N CYS A 143 -1.95 12.68 4.64
CA CYS A 143 -1.72 13.93 3.92
C CYS A 143 -1.92 13.78 2.42
N LYS A 144 -1.41 12.70 1.83
CA LYS A 144 -1.52 12.42 0.39
C LYS A 144 -2.97 12.22 -0.06
N LEU A 145 -3.76 11.48 0.72
CA LEU A 145 -5.18 11.23 0.45
C LEU A 145 -6.00 12.51 0.54
N GLU A 146 -5.76 13.36 1.55
CA GLU A 146 -6.45 14.64 1.69
C GLU A 146 -6.15 15.58 0.51
N VAL A 147 -4.88 15.71 0.11
CA VAL A 147 -4.51 16.52 -1.07
C VAL A 147 -5.15 15.95 -2.34
N ALA A 148 -5.13 14.61 -2.51
CA ALA A 148 -5.78 13.95 -3.66
C ALA A 148 -7.30 14.14 -3.68
N ALA A 149 -7.93 14.30 -2.51
CA ALA A 149 -9.35 14.62 -2.37
C ALA A 149 -9.66 16.13 -2.60
N GLY A 150 -8.68 16.92 -3.03
CA GLY A 150 -8.84 18.36 -3.30
C GLY A 150 -8.61 19.27 -2.10
N ASN A 151 -8.10 18.74 -0.97
CA ASN A 151 -7.91 19.49 0.26
C ASN A 151 -6.50 20.08 0.42
N ALA A 152 -5.94 20.60 -0.68
CA ALA A 152 -4.57 21.11 -0.70
C ALA A 152 -4.35 22.31 0.22
N LEU A 153 -5.37 23.17 0.42
CA LEU A 153 -5.26 24.34 1.29
C LEU A 153 -4.89 23.97 2.74
N GLU A 154 -5.45 22.88 3.24
CA GLU A 154 -5.17 22.39 4.60
C GLU A 154 -3.91 21.52 4.63
N PHE A 155 -3.76 20.58 3.68
CA PHE A 155 -2.79 19.49 3.83
C PHE A 155 -1.52 19.60 2.98
N GLN A 156 -1.38 20.57 2.06
CA GLN A 156 -0.21 20.64 1.18
C GLN A 156 1.09 20.86 1.97
N ASP A 157 1.11 21.82 2.91
CA ASP A 157 2.31 22.09 3.72
C ASP A 157 2.71 20.89 4.59
N ALA A 158 1.72 20.17 5.11
CA ALA A 158 1.94 18.95 5.87
C ALA A 158 2.50 17.83 4.97
N LEU A 159 1.96 17.67 3.76
CA LEU A 159 2.44 16.72 2.77
C LEU A 159 3.89 17.00 2.38
N ASP A 160 4.23 18.26 2.07
CA ASP A 160 5.58 18.66 1.65
C ASP A 160 6.60 18.38 2.76
N LYS A 161 6.24 18.65 4.02
CA LYS A 161 7.07 18.27 5.17
C LYS A 161 7.23 16.76 5.29
N MET A 162 6.14 16.01 5.12
CA MET A 162 6.14 14.56 5.23
C MET A 162 6.94 13.89 4.11
N ILE A 163 7.00 14.46 2.90
CA ILE A 163 7.86 13.96 1.81
C ILE A 163 9.33 13.92 2.26
N GLY A 164 9.83 14.99 2.90
CA GLY A 164 11.18 15.01 3.44
C GLY A 164 11.41 13.98 4.54
N VAL A 165 10.46 13.85 5.48
CA VAL A 165 10.51 12.85 6.55
C VAL A 165 10.52 11.44 5.99
N VAL A 166 9.62 11.13 5.05
CA VAL A 166 9.51 9.80 4.42
C VAL A 166 10.73 9.46 3.58
N SER A 167 11.34 10.45 2.90
CA SER A 167 12.59 10.20 2.17
C SER A 167 13.71 9.71 3.09
N GLN A 168 13.86 10.30 4.28
CA GLN A 168 14.81 9.81 5.28
C GLN A 168 14.37 8.45 5.84
N LEU A 169 13.08 8.32 6.17
CA LEU A 169 12.51 7.08 6.72
C LEU A 169 12.74 5.88 5.82
N LYS A 170 12.59 6.05 4.50
CA LYS A 170 12.86 5.01 3.49
C LYS A 170 14.33 4.59 3.44
N SER A 171 15.25 5.50 3.75
CA SER A 171 16.68 5.19 3.85
C SER A 171 17.00 4.37 5.11
N ASP A 172 16.31 4.66 6.22
CA ASP A 172 16.51 4.00 7.51
C ASP A 172 15.78 2.63 7.58
N PHE A 173 14.65 2.50 6.87
CA PHE A 173 13.79 1.32 6.87
C PHE A 173 13.52 0.84 5.42
N PRO A 174 14.30 -0.12 4.91
CA PRO A 174 14.14 -0.64 3.54
C PRO A 174 12.79 -1.36 3.33
N GLU A 175 12.08 -1.73 4.39
CA GLU A 175 10.70 -2.22 4.37
C GLU A 175 9.72 -1.14 3.90
N ILE A 176 9.88 0.09 4.42
CA ILE A 176 9.05 1.24 4.03
C ILE A 176 9.34 1.65 2.59
N GLU A 177 10.61 1.62 2.16
CA GLU A 177 10.98 1.82 0.75
C GLU A 177 10.24 0.84 -0.17
N ALA A 178 10.26 -0.46 0.17
CA ALA A 178 9.59 -1.48 -0.63
C ALA A 178 8.06 -1.25 -0.70
N ILE A 179 7.43 -0.96 0.45
CA ILE A 179 6.00 -0.66 0.51
C ILE A 179 5.67 0.57 -0.34
N ASP A 180 6.45 1.64 -0.23
CA ASP A 180 6.23 2.87 -1.00
C ASP A 180 6.42 2.65 -2.51
N GLN A 181 7.40 1.85 -2.91
CA GLN A 181 7.60 1.48 -4.30
C GLN A 181 6.43 0.68 -4.88
N TRP A 182 5.86 -0.26 -4.11
CA TRP A 182 4.77 -1.12 -4.59
C TRP A 182 3.40 -0.44 -4.54
N PHE A 183 3.11 0.31 -3.47
CA PHE A 183 1.76 0.80 -3.19
C PHE A 183 1.64 2.32 -3.27
N GLY A 184 2.75 3.06 -3.19
CA GLY A 184 2.75 4.52 -3.06
C GLY A 184 2.02 5.22 -4.21
N ALA A 185 2.24 4.77 -5.45
CA ALA A 185 1.55 5.32 -6.63
C ALA A 185 0.04 5.02 -6.65
N GLY A 186 -0.39 3.91 -6.05
CA GLY A 186 -1.80 3.53 -6.00
C GLY A 186 -2.65 4.37 -5.05
N LEU A 187 -2.04 5.02 -4.06
CA LEU A 187 -2.76 5.74 -3.00
C LEU A 187 -3.61 6.91 -3.49
N ASN A 188 -3.37 7.46 -4.68
CA ASN A 188 -4.16 8.56 -5.25
C ASN A 188 -5.04 8.12 -6.44
N LEU A 189 -5.22 6.82 -6.62
CA LEU A 189 -6.03 6.25 -7.71
C LEU A 189 -7.45 5.95 -7.23
N SER A 190 -8.42 6.08 -8.13
CA SER A 190 -9.78 5.61 -7.90
C SER A 190 -9.83 4.08 -7.92
N VAL A 191 -10.90 3.51 -7.37
CA VAL A 191 -11.14 2.06 -7.42
C VAL A 191 -11.05 1.53 -8.85
N ASP A 192 -11.65 2.22 -9.83
CA ASP A 192 -11.58 1.80 -11.23
C ASP A 192 -10.15 1.80 -11.78
N LYS A 193 -9.29 2.75 -11.38
CA LYS A 193 -7.88 2.78 -11.79
C LYS A 193 -7.02 1.74 -11.07
N LEU A 194 -7.41 1.32 -9.87
CA LEU A 194 -6.75 0.26 -9.11
C LEU A 194 -7.15 -1.13 -9.62
N LEU A 195 -8.40 -1.29 -10.05
CA LEU A 195 -8.97 -2.55 -10.52
C LEU A 195 -8.91 -2.72 -12.03
N SER A 196 -8.75 -1.63 -12.79
CA SER A 196 -8.18 -1.74 -14.13
C SER A 196 -6.81 -2.35 -13.90
N CYS A 197 -6.67 -3.63 -14.26
CA CYS A 197 -5.42 -4.37 -14.15
C CYS A 197 -4.26 -3.44 -14.51
N SER A 198 -3.14 -3.54 -13.79
CA SER A 198 -1.89 -2.97 -14.23
C SER A 198 -1.74 -3.24 -15.73
N ASP A 199 -1.95 -2.20 -16.55
CA ASP A 199 -1.70 -2.23 -18.01
C ASP A 199 -0.19 -2.50 -18.28
N ASP A 200 0.61 -2.72 -17.22
CA ASP A 200 2.00 -3.17 -17.17
C ASP A 200 2.20 -4.69 -17.01
N GLU A 201 1.15 -5.52 -16.95
CA GLU A 201 1.25 -6.85 -17.58
C GLU A 201 1.09 -6.59 -19.07
N GLY A 202 2.22 -6.21 -19.70
CA GLY A 202 2.25 -5.50 -20.97
C GLY A 202 1.19 -5.96 -21.95
N CYS A 203 0.31 -5.04 -22.35
CA CYS A 203 -0.75 -5.33 -23.31
C CYS A 203 -0.20 -6.18 -24.47
N TYR A 204 -0.65 -7.42 -24.56
CA TYR A 204 -0.15 -8.39 -25.54
C TYR A 204 -1.26 -8.77 -26.51
N ILE A 205 -0.85 -9.07 -27.73
CA ILE A 205 -1.71 -9.73 -28.72
C ILE A 205 -1.66 -11.22 -28.41
N LYS A 206 -2.82 -11.88 -28.30
CA LYS A 206 -2.83 -13.34 -28.25
C LYS A 206 -2.60 -13.90 -29.64
N PHE A 207 -1.40 -14.41 -29.86
CA PHE A 207 -1.03 -15.09 -31.09
C PHE A 207 -1.53 -16.53 -31.10
N VAL A 208 -1.94 -17.00 -32.27
CA VAL A 208 -2.32 -18.39 -32.47
C VAL A 208 -1.05 -19.24 -32.48
N THR A 209 -0.87 -20.01 -31.41
CA THR A 209 0.31 -20.88 -31.23
C THR A 209 -0.06 -22.38 -31.26
N ASP A 210 -1.36 -22.70 -31.19
CA ASP A 210 -1.84 -24.07 -31.24
C ASP A 210 -1.83 -24.62 -32.67
N GLN A 211 -1.34 -25.86 -32.85
CA GLN A 211 -1.33 -26.58 -34.12
C GLN A 211 -1.94 -27.97 -33.94
N ARG A 212 -2.95 -28.33 -34.75
CA ARG A 212 -3.54 -29.68 -34.72
C ARG A 212 -2.79 -30.64 -35.64
N PRO A 213 -2.84 -31.98 -35.37
CA PRO A 213 -2.21 -32.96 -36.24
C PRO A 213 -2.71 -32.86 -37.69
N GLY A 214 -1.80 -32.62 -38.63
CA GLY A 214 -2.10 -32.51 -40.07
C GLY A 214 -2.36 -31.08 -40.58
N GLU A 215 -2.43 -30.09 -39.70
CA GLU A 215 -2.49 -28.67 -40.09
C GLU A 215 -1.07 -28.10 -40.26
N PRO A 216 -0.81 -27.25 -41.26
CA PRO A 216 0.45 -26.51 -41.37
C PRO A 216 0.53 -25.46 -40.25
N ASP A 217 1.75 -25.10 -39.82
CA ASP A 217 1.97 -24.00 -38.88
C ASP A 217 1.44 -22.69 -39.50
N ILE A 218 0.73 -21.87 -38.72
CA ILE A 218 0.17 -20.59 -39.17
C ILE A 218 1.26 -19.61 -39.63
N LEU A 219 2.50 -19.77 -39.16
CA LEU A 219 3.64 -18.97 -39.59
C LEU A 219 4.28 -19.50 -40.89
N ALA A 220 3.96 -20.72 -41.30
CA ALA A 220 4.62 -21.38 -42.44
C ALA A 220 4.48 -20.57 -43.73
N GLY A 221 5.62 -20.22 -44.32
CA GLY A 221 5.70 -19.41 -45.54
C GLY A 221 5.50 -17.89 -45.34
N ASN A 222 5.32 -17.44 -44.09
CA ASN A 222 5.18 -16.02 -43.72
C ASN A 222 6.25 -15.56 -42.70
N GLU A 223 7.24 -16.39 -42.40
CA GLU A 223 8.23 -16.16 -41.35
C GLU A 223 9.08 -14.91 -41.63
N GLN A 224 9.20 -14.50 -42.90
CA GLN A 224 9.94 -13.31 -43.34
C GLN A 224 9.02 -12.16 -43.77
N SER A 225 7.72 -12.29 -43.57
CA SER A 225 6.77 -11.22 -43.89
C SER A 225 6.81 -10.10 -42.84
N ASP A 226 6.51 -8.88 -43.29
CA ASP A 226 6.23 -7.77 -42.38
C ASP A 226 5.08 -8.13 -41.43
N LEU A 227 5.27 -7.87 -40.13
CA LEU A 227 4.19 -7.89 -39.16
C LEU A 227 3.42 -6.57 -39.23
N ILE A 228 2.13 -6.66 -39.50
CA ILE A 228 1.21 -5.54 -39.67
C ILE A 228 0.19 -5.60 -38.54
N LEU A 229 0.10 -4.53 -37.77
CA LEU A 229 -0.91 -4.35 -36.72
C LEU A 229 -1.96 -3.40 -37.25
N THR A 230 -3.24 -3.78 -37.16
CA THR A 230 -4.37 -2.94 -37.56
C THR A 230 -5.35 -2.78 -36.42
N ASP A 231 -6.18 -1.75 -36.45
CA ASP A 231 -7.39 -1.73 -35.63
C ASP A 231 -8.44 -2.72 -36.15
N LEU A 232 -9.56 -2.86 -35.43
CA LEU A 232 -10.67 -3.75 -35.80
C LEU A 232 -11.38 -3.34 -37.10
N GLU A 233 -11.16 -2.11 -37.58
CA GLU A 233 -11.71 -1.60 -38.84
C GLU A 233 -10.73 -1.82 -40.03
N GLY A 234 -9.55 -2.39 -39.78
CA GLY A 234 -8.54 -2.71 -40.78
C GLY A 234 -7.60 -1.56 -41.14
N LYS A 235 -7.60 -0.47 -40.38
CA LYS A 235 -6.64 0.62 -40.56
C LYS A 235 -5.29 0.24 -39.95
N GLU A 236 -4.22 0.37 -40.72
CA GLU A 236 -2.87 0.08 -40.26
C GLU A 236 -2.44 1.04 -39.14
N LEU A 237 -2.08 0.45 -37.99
CA LEU A 237 -1.54 1.13 -36.82
C LEU A 237 -0.01 1.11 -36.84
N LYS A 238 0.59 -0.04 -37.19
CA LYS A 238 2.04 -0.25 -37.18
C LYS A 238 2.47 -1.34 -38.15
N ARG A 239 3.68 -1.19 -38.68
CA ARG A 239 4.36 -2.20 -39.49
C ARG A 239 5.77 -2.45 -38.99
N ILE A 240 6.11 -3.71 -38.76
CA ILE A 240 7.38 -4.16 -38.21
C ILE A 240 8.02 -5.11 -39.23
N LYS A 241 9.19 -4.75 -39.74
CA LYS A 241 9.97 -5.61 -40.65
C LYS A 241 10.76 -6.65 -39.83
N PRO A 242 10.75 -7.93 -40.20
CA PRO A 242 11.51 -8.95 -39.49
C PRO A 242 13.01 -8.70 -39.65
N THR A 243 13.75 -8.80 -38.55
CA THR A 243 15.22 -8.84 -38.54
C THR A 243 15.75 -10.28 -38.54
N ALA A 244 14.89 -11.24 -38.19
CA ALA A 244 15.06 -12.69 -38.21
C ALA A 244 13.69 -13.33 -38.51
N PRO A 245 13.63 -14.61 -38.95
CA PRO A 245 12.36 -15.29 -39.16
C PRO A 245 11.49 -15.27 -37.89
N TRP A 246 10.21 -14.94 -38.02
CA TRP A 246 9.26 -14.99 -36.92
C TRP A 246 9.10 -16.42 -36.38
N THR A 247 9.06 -16.51 -35.06
CA THR A 247 8.67 -17.69 -34.29
C THR A 247 7.51 -17.33 -33.36
N HIS A 248 6.75 -18.32 -32.92
CA HIS A 248 5.69 -18.14 -31.92
C HIS A 248 6.20 -17.43 -30.67
N GLU A 249 7.38 -17.82 -30.17
CA GLU A 249 8.01 -17.19 -29.01
C GLU A 249 8.30 -15.69 -29.27
N THR A 250 8.92 -15.36 -30.40
CA THR A 250 9.24 -13.96 -30.73
C THR A 250 8.00 -13.09 -30.93
N LEU A 251 6.90 -13.65 -31.42
CA LEU A 251 5.63 -12.92 -31.56
C LEU A 251 4.97 -12.71 -30.20
N SER A 252 4.90 -13.75 -29.37
CA SER A 252 4.32 -13.66 -28.02
C SER A 252 5.07 -12.73 -27.07
N MET A 253 6.33 -12.37 -27.37
CA MET A 253 7.09 -11.35 -26.63
C MET A 253 6.73 -9.91 -27.02
N LEU A 254 5.90 -9.69 -28.05
CA LEU A 254 5.54 -8.35 -28.50
C LEU A 254 4.51 -7.70 -27.57
N THR A 255 4.80 -6.46 -27.19
CA THR A 255 3.89 -5.60 -26.44
C THR A 255 3.33 -4.49 -27.32
N ILE A 256 2.09 -4.09 -27.04
CA ILE A 256 1.41 -2.95 -27.65
C ILE A 256 1.09 -1.90 -26.59
N SER A 257 0.72 -0.69 -27.01
CA SER A 257 0.32 0.36 -26.06
C SER A 257 -1.04 0.02 -25.43
N SER A 258 -1.27 0.53 -24.22
CA SER A 258 -2.55 0.41 -23.53
C SER A 258 -3.70 1.06 -24.28
N GLU A 259 -3.43 2.12 -25.05
CA GLU A 259 -4.40 2.73 -25.96
C GLU A 259 -4.87 1.74 -27.04
N TRP A 260 -3.94 1.03 -27.68
CA TRP A 260 -4.28 0.10 -28.75
C TRP A 260 -5.00 -1.14 -28.23
N ALA A 261 -4.59 -1.68 -27.07
CA ALA A 261 -5.29 -2.81 -26.46
C ALA A 261 -6.75 -2.50 -26.11
N ARG A 262 -7.06 -1.26 -25.72
CA ARG A 262 -8.45 -0.83 -25.47
C ARG A 262 -9.28 -0.67 -26.74
N MET A 263 -8.63 -0.42 -27.88
CA MET A 263 -9.30 -0.24 -29.18
C MET A 263 -9.49 -1.54 -29.96
N GLY A 264 -8.84 -2.62 -29.53
CA GLY A 264 -8.74 -3.86 -30.27
C GLY A 264 -7.69 -3.79 -31.38
N VAL A 265 -6.80 -4.78 -31.45
CA VAL A 265 -5.74 -4.90 -32.46
C VAL A 265 -5.76 -6.27 -33.10
N GLU A 266 -5.66 -6.28 -34.42
CA GLU A 266 -5.46 -7.46 -35.23
C GLU A 266 -4.00 -7.52 -35.73
N ALA A 267 -3.37 -8.69 -35.70
CA ALA A 267 -2.00 -8.91 -36.15
C ALA A 267 -1.95 -9.81 -37.39
N TYR A 268 -1.17 -9.38 -38.38
CA TYR A 268 -0.98 -10.09 -39.64
C TYR A 268 0.50 -10.23 -40.00
N LEU A 269 0.92 -11.39 -40.46
CA LEU A 269 2.17 -11.55 -41.19
C LEU A 269 1.88 -11.50 -42.70
N GLY A 270 2.21 -10.38 -43.34
CA GLY A 270 1.86 -10.13 -44.74
C GLY A 270 0.33 -10.06 -44.93
N LYS A 271 -0.29 -11.14 -45.41
CA LYS A 271 -1.76 -11.26 -45.56
C LYS A 271 -2.37 -12.29 -44.61
N GLN A 272 -1.53 -13.04 -43.89
CA GLN A 272 -1.97 -14.10 -43.00
C GLN A 272 -2.28 -13.50 -41.63
N TRP A 273 -3.49 -13.68 -41.14
CA TRP A 273 -3.84 -13.32 -39.76
C TRP A 273 -3.18 -14.29 -38.78
N VAL A 274 -2.62 -13.77 -37.68
CA VAL A 274 -1.84 -14.56 -36.72
C VAL A 274 -2.20 -14.30 -35.25
N GLY A 275 -3.04 -13.32 -34.93
CA GLY A 275 -3.46 -13.06 -33.55
C GLY A 275 -4.29 -11.78 -33.39
N SER A 276 -4.93 -11.65 -32.22
CA SER A 276 -5.73 -10.47 -31.86
C SER A 276 -5.70 -10.23 -30.35
N THR A 277 -6.06 -9.02 -29.93
CA THR A 277 -6.32 -8.68 -28.52
C THR A 277 -7.72 -9.13 -28.07
N GLU A 278 -8.63 -9.43 -29.00
CA GLU A 278 -10.04 -9.79 -28.73
C GLU A 278 -10.28 -11.30 -28.58
N VAL A 279 -9.22 -12.11 -28.66
CA VAL A 279 -9.25 -13.58 -28.56
C VAL A 279 -8.73 -14.01 -27.19
#